data_AF-D0LJ01-F1
#
_entry.id   AF-D0LJ01-F1
#
_cell.length_a   1.000
_cell.length_b   1.000
_cell.length_c   1.000
_cell.angle_alpha   90.00
_cell.angle_beta   90.00
_cell.angle_gamma   90.00
#
_symmetry.space_group_name_H-M   'P 1'
#
loop_
_entity.id
_entity.type
_entity.pdbx_description
1 polymer ?
#
loop_
_entity_poly.entity_id
_entity_poly.type
_entity_poly.pdbx_seq_one_letter_code
_entity_poly.pdbx_strand_id
1 'polypeptide(L)'
;MLAFPRASRYHKVMAKVERNAPCPCGSGKKYKHCHLDKPPDVKSPRLFIPLLFCIGAIAAGIAIGIQRGPGLGVAVAVGAMLLLGVFLISRNPPPPRDKNDHPGAINFGR
;
A
#
# COMPACT_ATOMS: atom_id res chain seq x y z
N MET A 1 -14.22 56.40 -23.89
CA MET A 1 -13.18 55.45 -23.44
C MET A 1 -13.32 55.26 -21.93
N LEU A 2 -14.03 54.23 -21.48
CA LEU A 2 -14.11 53.89 -20.05
C LEU A 2 -13.19 52.70 -19.78
N ALA A 3 -12.11 52.94 -19.05
CA ALA A 3 -11.15 51.92 -18.66
C ALA A 3 -11.69 51.14 -17.43
N PHE A 4 -11.96 49.85 -17.61
CA PHE A 4 -12.26 48.94 -16.50
C PHE A 4 -10.98 48.60 -15.71
N PRO A 5 -10.94 48.74 -14.38
CA PRO A 5 -9.80 48.29 -13.58
C PRO A 5 -9.74 46.76 -13.61
N ARG A 6 -8.56 46.22 -13.92
CA ARG A 6 -8.30 44.78 -13.98
C ARG A 6 -8.55 44.14 -12.61
N ALA A 7 -9.40 43.12 -12.60
CA ALA A 7 -9.62 42.24 -11.45
C ALA A 7 -8.27 41.64 -11.00
N SER A 8 -7.85 41.99 -9.78
CA SER A 8 -6.70 41.41 -9.12
C SER A 8 -6.98 39.93 -8.83
N ARG A 9 -6.22 39.03 -9.45
CA ARG A 9 -6.24 37.61 -9.08
C ARG A 9 -5.65 37.47 -7.68
N TYR A 10 -6.53 37.43 -6.68
CA TYR A 10 -6.16 37.05 -5.33
C TYR A 10 -5.75 35.58 -5.31
N HIS A 11 -4.47 35.29 -5.54
CA HIS A 11 -3.89 33.98 -5.24
C HIS A 11 -3.92 33.83 -3.72
N LYS A 12 -4.89 33.04 -3.23
CA LYS A 12 -4.94 32.62 -1.84
C LYS A 12 -3.72 31.74 -1.58
N VAL A 13 -2.63 32.36 -1.14
CA VAL A 13 -1.46 31.67 -0.59
C VAL A 13 -1.95 31.05 0.72
N MET A 14 -2.57 29.87 0.63
CA MET A 14 -2.86 29.08 1.81
C MET A 14 -1.51 28.61 2.34
N ALA A 15 -1.00 29.30 3.36
CA ALA A 15 0.17 28.86 4.10
C ALA A 15 -0.04 27.39 4.48
N LYS A 16 0.90 26.53 4.09
CA LYS A 16 0.81 25.10 4.36
C LYS A 16 0.96 24.91 5.86
N VAL A 17 -0.16 24.75 6.57
CA VAL A 17 -0.19 24.55 8.02
C VAL A 17 0.68 23.35 8.36
N GLU A 18 1.64 23.56 9.25
CA GLU A 18 2.55 22.50 9.69
C GLU A 18 1.76 21.41 10.42
N ARG A 19 2.08 20.13 10.20
CA ARG A 19 1.33 18.99 10.77
C ARG A 19 1.22 19.03 12.30
N ASN A 20 2.25 19.54 12.98
CA ASN A 20 2.28 19.59 14.44
C ASN A 20 1.77 20.93 15.03
N ALA A 21 1.50 21.94 14.20
CA ALA A 21 1.00 23.24 14.67
C ALA A 21 -0.39 23.10 15.31
N PRO A 22 -0.78 24.02 16.21
CA PRO A 22 -2.16 24.09 16.70
C PRO A 22 -3.13 24.23 15.52
N CYS A 23 -4.23 23.48 15.57
CA CYS A 23 -5.18 23.44 14.47
C CYS A 23 -5.94 24.78 14.35
N PRO A 24 -6.00 25.40 13.16
CA PRO A 24 -6.62 26.73 12.98
C PRO A 24 -8.14 26.74 13.19
N CYS A 25 -8.79 25.59 13.40
CA CYS A 25 -10.20 25.50 13.76
C CYS A 25 -10.49 25.79 15.25
N GLY A 26 -9.46 26.05 16.07
CA GLY A 26 -9.62 26.36 17.49
C GLY A 26 -9.87 25.14 18.39
N SER A 27 -9.67 23.91 17.90
CA SER A 27 -9.91 22.69 18.70
C SER A 27 -8.90 22.44 19.82
N GLY A 28 -7.82 23.22 19.90
CA GLY A 28 -6.70 22.98 20.83
C GLY A 28 -5.83 21.75 20.49
N LYS A 29 -6.18 20.98 19.46
CA LYS A 29 -5.42 19.80 19.01
C LYS A 29 -4.38 20.18 17.96
N LYS A 30 -3.35 19.35 17.77
CA LYS A 30 -2.41 19.48 16.64
C LYS A 30 -3.16 19.30 15.31
N TYR A 31 -2.78 20.01 14.25
CA TYR A 31 -3.43 19.94 12.93
C TYR A 31 -3.54 18.49 12.41
N LYS A 32 -2.49 17.68 12.65
CA LYS A 32 -2.50 16.25 12.32
C LYS A 32 -3.60 15.44 13.01
N HIS A 33 -4.01 15.83 14.22
CA HIS A 33 -4.97 15.11 15.05
C HIS A 33 -6.40 15.68 14.97
N CYS A 34 -6.67 16.45 13.92
CA CYS A 34 -7.95 17.13 13.78
C CYS A 34 -8.41 17.11 12.33
N HIS A 35 -7.70 17.79 11.44
CA HIS A 35 -8.08 17.91 10.02
C HIS A 35 -7.19 17.08 9.08
N LEU A 36 -6.12 16.46 9.61
CA LEU A 36 -5.25 15.56 8.88
C LEU A 36 -5.30 14.10 9.35
N ASP A 37 -6.10 13.79 10.37
CA ASP A 37 -6.29 12.42 10.82
C ASP A 37 -7.02 11.68 9.71
N LYS A 38 -6.24 10.96 8.90
CA LYS A 38 -6.80 9.85 8.16
C LYS A 38 -7.24 8.82 9.21
N PRO A 39 -8.43 8.21 9.07
CA PRO A 39 -8.83 7.15 10.00
C PRO A 39 -7.69 6.13 10.11
N PRO A 40 -7.46 5.54 11.30
CA PRO A 40 -6.41 4.56 11.48
C PRO A 40 -6.59 3.50 10.40
N ASP A 41 -5.50 3.16 9.70
CA ASP A 41 -5.48 2.09 8.72
C ASP A 41 -5.86 0.80 9.45
N VAL A 42 -7.15 0.45 9.41
CA VAL A 42 -7.66 -0.82 9.91
C VAL A 42 -7.08 -1.84 8.95
N LYS A 43 -5.88 -2.34 9.27
CA LYS A 43 -5.13 -3.26 8.43
C LYS A 43 -6.07 -4.39 8.03
N SER A 44 -6.55 -4.33 6.79
CA SER A 44 -7.42 -5.34 6.23
C SER A 44 -6.78 -6.72 6.42
N PRO A 45 -7.54 -7.80 6.66
CA PRO A 45 -7.01 -9.15 6.90
C PRO A 45 -6.27 -9.76 5.69
N ARG A 46 -5.88 -8.95 4.71
CA ARG A 46 -5.12 -9.28 3.50
C ARG A 46 -3.83 -10.04 3.77
N LEU A 47 -3.24 -9.94 4.96
CA LEU A 47 -2.02 -10.69 5.31
C LEU A 47 -2.31 -12.06 5.95
N PHE A 48 -3.49 -12.27 6.55
CA PHE A 48 -3.84 -13.55 7.17
C PHE A 48 -4.12 -14.63 6.12
N ILE A 49 -4.78 -14.27 5.02
CA ILE A 49 -5.11 -15.21 3.94
C ILE A 49 -3.87 -15.88 3.33
N PRO A 50 -2.84 -15.14 2.86
CA PRO A 50 -1.64 -15.76 2.33
C PRO A 50 -0.87 -16.54 3.40
N LEU A 51 -0.86 -16.07 4.66
CA LEU A 51 -0.21 -16.77 5.76
C LEU A 51 -0.86 -18.14 6.03
N LEU A 52 -2.19 -18.21 6.09
CA LEU A 52 -2.93 -19.46 6.27
C LEU A 52 -2.71 -20.42 5.10
N PHE A 53 -2.66 -19.91 3.87
CA PHE A 53 -2.35 -20.71 2.69
C PHE A 53 -0.92 -21.26 2.75
N CYS A 54 0.07 -20.46 3.19
CA CYS A 54 1.44 -20.93 3.39
C CYS A 54 1.52 -22.05 4.42
N ILE A 55 0.87 -21.88 5.57
CA ILE A 55 0.83 -22.89 6.63
C ILE A 55 0.16 -24.17 6.12
N GLY A 56 -0.96 -24.05 5.39
CA GLY A 56 -1.66 -25.20 4.81
C GLY A 56 -0.84 -25.94 3.76
N ALA A 57 -0.15 -25.23 2.87
CA ALA A 57 0.70 -25.82 1.84
C ALA A 57 1.91 -26.56 2.43
N ILE A 58 2.52 -26.01 3.49
CA ILE A 58 3.62 -26.67 4.20
C ILE A 58 3.12 -27.93 4.90
N ALA A 59 1.99 -27.86 5.62
CA ALA A 59 1.40 -29.02 6.30
C ALA A 59 1.03 -30.14 5.31
N ALA A 60 0.41 -29.79 4.19
CA ALA A 60 0.08 -30.75 3.12
C ALA A 60 1.34 -31.35 2.48
N GLY A 61 2.37 -30.53 2.21
CA GLY A 61 3.64 -30.99 1.67
C GLY A 61 4.35 -31.98 2.60
N ILE A 62 4.36 -31.73 3.91
CA ILE A 62 4.93 -32.64 4.91
C ILE A 62 4.14 -33.96 4.94
N ALA A 63 2.80 -33.90 5.00
CA ALA A 63 1.96 -35.10 5.03
C ALA A 63 2.15 -35.97 3.78
N ILE A 64 2.17 -35.36 2.59
CA ILE A 64 2.41 -36.06 1.32
C ILE A 64 3.83 -36.59 1.26
N GLY A 65 4.81 -35.84 1.75
CA GLY A 65 6.22 -36.24 1.79
C GLY A 65 6.45 -37.51 2.61
N ILE A 66 5.76 -37.63 3.76
CA ILE A 66 5.82 -38.83 4.61
C ILE A 66 5.15 -40.03 3.91
N GLN A 67 4.02 -39.82 3.21
CA GLN A 67 3.23 -40.92 2.64
C GLN A 67 3.69 -41.39 1.25
N ARG A 68 4.22 -40.51 0.41
CA ARG A 68 4.49 -40.75 -1.02
C ARG A 68 5.93 -40.42 -1.41
N GLY A 69 6.77 -40.05 -0.46
CA GLY A 69 8.17 -39.72 -0.65
C GLY A 69 8.44 -38.20 -0.71
N PRO A 70 9.64 -37.77 -0.29
CA PRO A 70 9.94 -36.35 -0.06
C PRO A 70 9.90 -35.52 -1.34
N GLY A 71 10.24 -36.10 -2.49
CA GLY A 71 10.22 -35.40 -3.77
C GLY A 71 8.83 -34.86 -4.16
N LEU A 72 7.79 -35.67 -3.95
CA LEU A 72 6.41 -35.26 -4.25
C LEU A 72 5.92 -34.20 -3.25
N GLY A 73 6.24 -34.35 -1.97
CA GLY A 73 5.89 -33.38 -0.93
C GLY A 73 6.48 -31.99 -1.19
N VAL A 74 7.76 -31.94 -1.57
CA VAL A 74 8.44 -30.68 -1.93
C VAL A 74 7.83 -30.07 -3.19
N ALA A 75 7.59 -30.88 -4.24
CA ALA A 75 7.01 -30.39 -5.48
C ALA A 75 5.64 -29.74 -5.26
N VAL A 76 4.77 -30.34 -4.43
CA VAL A 76 3.45 -29.80 -4.10
C VAL A 76 3.56 -28.49 -3.31
N ALA A 77 4.42 -28.42 -2.29
CA ALA A 77 4.59 -27.22 -1.48
C ALA A 77 5.12 -26.03 -2.29
N VAL A 78 6.14 -26.25 -3.11
CA VAL A 78 6.72 -25.22 -3.99
C VAL A 78 5.70 -24.79 -5.05
N GLY A 79 5.00 -25.74 -5.68
CA GLY A 79 3.96 -25.44 -6.65
C GLY A 79 2.85 -24.57 -6.07
N ALA A 80 2.36 -24.92 -4.87
CA ALA A 80 1.35 -24.13 -4.16
C ALA A 80 1.85 -22.70 -3.84
N MET A 81 3.10 -22.56 -3.37
CA MET A 81 3.71 -21.25 -3.09
C MET A 81 3.85 -20.37 -4.34
N LEU A 82 4.27 -20.96 -5.47
CA LEU A 82 4.39 -20.23 -6.73
C LEU A 82 3.02 -19.78 -7.23
N LEU A 83 2.00 -20.65 -7.18
CA LEU A 83 0.63 -20.31 -7.56
C LEU A 83 0.04 -19.19 -6.68
N LEU A 84 0.30 -19.22 -5.36
CA LEU A 84 -0.09 -18.15 -4.46
C LEU A 84 0.61 -16.84 -4.83
N GLY A 85 1.93 -16.88 -5.07
CA GLY A 85 2.71 -15.71 -5.48
C GLY A 85 2.17 -15.06 -6.75
N VAL A 86 1.91 -15.86 -7.78
CA VAL A 86 1.30 -15.41 -9.05
C VAL A 86 -0.09 -14.80 -8.82
N PHE A 87 -0.92 -15.45 -8.01
CA PHE A 87 -2.26 -14.97 -7.67
C PHE A 87 -2.24 -13.62 -6.93
N LEU A 88 -1.32 -13.45 -5.97
CA LEU A 88 -1.17 -12.21 -5.20
C LEU A 88 -0.71 -11.04 -6.08
N ILE A 89 0.24 -11.28 -6.99
CA ILE A 89 0.73 -10.29 -7.96
C ILE A 89 -0.38 -9.93 -8.95
N SER A 90 -1.15 -10.91 -9.43
CA SER A 90 -2.28 -10.67 -10.33
C SER A 90 -3.36 -9.78 -9.70
N ARG A 91 -3.57 -9.91 -8.39
CA ARG A 91 -4.55 -9.10 -7.64
C ARG A 91 -4.05 -7.69 -7.32
N ASN A 92 -2.73 -7.50 -7.21
CA ASN A 92 -2.11 -6.20 -6.90
C ASN A 92 -0.87 -6.02 -7.78
N PRO A 93 -1.06 -5.68 -9.07
CA PRO A 93 0.08 -5.48 -9.95
C PRO A 93 0.94 -4.33 -9.41
N PRO A 94 2.27 -4.40 -9.54
CA PRO A 94 3.13 -3.28 -9.22
C PRO A 94 2.74 -2.07 -10.10
N PRO A 95 2.86 -0.85 -9.56
CA PRO A 95 2.65 0.37 -10.35
C PRO A 95 3.54 0.40 -11.61
N PRO A 96 3.08 1.03 -12.70
CA PRO A 96 3.93 1.28 -13.87
C PRO A 96 5.16 2.14 -13.49
N ARG A 97 6.32 1.82 -14.05
CA ARG A 97 7.52 2.66 -13.95
C ARG A 97 7.30 3.93 -14.77
N ASP A 98 7.59 5.10 -14.19
CA ASP A 98 7.51 6.36 -14.91
C ASP A 98 8.76 6.52 -15.81
N LYS A 99 8.64 7.30 -16.88
CA LYS A 99 9.68 7.43 -17.91
C LYS A 99 10.81 8.40 -17.52
N ASN A 100 10.57 9.22 -16.50
CA ASN A 100 11.46 10.24 -15.98
C ASN A 100 12.18 9.78 -14.68
N ASP A 101 11.90 8.56 -14.23
CA ASP A 101 12.48 7.96 -13.04
C ASP A 101 13.97 7.67 -13.20
N HIS A 102 14.74 8.03 -12.18
CA HIS A 102 16.18 7.76 -12.11
C HIS A 102 16.48 6.26 -12.29
N PRO A 103 17.62 5.88 -12.89
CA PRO A 103 17.90 4.49 -13.25
C PRO A 103 17.91 3.53 -12.05
N GLY A 104 18.08 4.03 -10.83
CA GLY A 104 17.99 3.28 -9.57
C GLY A 104 16.66 3.40 -8.80
N ALA A 105 15.62 4.01 -9.37
CA ALA A 105 14.33 4.14 -8.70
C ALA A 105 13.65 2.77 -8.61
N ILE A 106 13.61 2.21 -7.40
CA ILE A 106 12.83 1.04 -7.04
C ILE A 106 11.38 1.53 -6.90
N ASN A 107 10.45 0.95 -7.67
CA ASN A 107 9.09 1.45 -7.72
C ASN A 107 8.31 1.03 -6.46
N PHE A 108 8.19 1.95 -5.50
CA PHE A 108 7.56 1.70 -4.20
C PHE A 108 6.04 1.95 -4.16
N GLY A 109 5.38 2.10 -5.31
CA GLY A 109 3.91 2.25 -5.31
C GLY A 109 3.46 3.50 -4.58
N ARG A 110 3.60 4.66 -5.23
CA ARG A 110 2.91 5.86 -4.80
C ARG A 110 2.56 6.79 -5.95
#